data_AF-A0A958H678-F1
#
_entry.id   AF-A0A958H678-F1
#
_cell.length_a   1.000
_cell.length_b   1.000
_cell.length_c   1.000
_cell.angle_alpha   90.00
_cell.angle_beta   90.00
_cell.angle_gamma   90.00
#
_symmetry.space_group_name_H-M   'P 1'
#
loop_
_entity.id
_entity.type
_entity.pdbx_description
1 polymer ?
#
loop_
_entity_poly.entity_id
_entity_poly.type
_entity_poly.pdbx_seq_one_letter_code
_entity_poly.pdbx_strand_id
1 'polypeptide(L)'
;MKYIATITPTGARVGTGRTLEIEIEESGIVRVGDQAFQTDLRRIGDLDLYSLLVNNRSYEVHVDQTERHAYRIMVSGEGYEGFEVHIVDERTYRASLASGGLGGASGDSA
;
A
#
# COMPACT_ATOMS: atom_id res chain seq x y z
N MET A 1 -3.51 12.54 4.06
CA MET A 1 -3.14 12.22 2.66
C MET A 1 -3.72 10.86 2.28
N LYS A 2 -4.10 10.66 1.02
CA LYS A 2 -4.81 9.46 0.56
C LYS A 2 -3.98 8.71 -0.49
N TYR A 3 -3.83 7.41 -0.28
CA TYR A 3 -2.99 6.54 -1.08
C TYR A 3 -3.77 5.29 -1.48
N ILE A 4 -3.43 4.77 -2.65
CA ILE A 4 -3.89 3.46 -3.11
C ILE A 4 -2.69 2.53 -3.03
N ALA A 5 -2.80 1.51 -2.20
CA ALA A 5 -1.77 0.50 -2.02
C ALA A 5 -2.25 -0.84 -2.58
N THR A 6 -1.51 -1.42 -3.52
CA THR A 6 -1.70 -2.80 -3.95
C THR A 6 -0.67 -3.67 -3.26
N ILE A 7 -1.15 -4.60 -2.42
CA ILE A 7 -0.32 -5.47 -1.60
C ILE A 7 -0.41 -6.89 -2.14
N THR A 8 0.73 -7.49 -2.48
CA THR A 8 0.82 -8.85 -3.00
C THR A 8 1.77 -9.65 -2.11
N PRO A 9 1.35 -10.79 -1.54
CA PRO A 9 2.28 -11.65 -0.80
C PRO A 9 3.44 -12.08 -1.70
N THR A 10 4.67 -12.05 -1.17
CA THR A 10 5.85 -12.44 -1.94
C THR A 10 5.73 -13.89 -2.39
N GLY A 11 5.95 -14.15 -3.69
CA GLY A 11 5.80 -15.47 -4.30
C GLY A 11 4.37 -15.87 -4.67
N ALA A 12 3.38 -14.99 -4.46
CA ALA A 12 2.03 -15.21 -4.95
C ALA A 12 1.95 -15.10 -6.49
N ARG A 13 0.91 -15.69 -7.08
CA ARG A 13 0.69 -15.60 -8.53
C ARG A 13 0.35 -14.16 -8.93
N VAL A 14 0.84 -13.72 -10.08
CA VAL A 14 0.52 -12.41 -10.67
C VAL A 14 -1.01 -12.25 -10.75
N GLY A 15 -1.51 -11.10 -10.27
CA GLY A 15 -2.95 -10.79 -10.23
C GLY A 15 -3.69 -11.17 -8.95
N THR A 16 -3.01 -11.73 -7.94
CA THR A 16 -3.61 -12.05 -6.63
C THR A 16 -3.47 -10.93 -5.59
N GLY A 17 -2.87 -9.80 -5.96
CA GLY A 17 -2.70 -8.65 -5.09
C GLY A 17 -4.03 -8.04 -4.65
N ARG A 18 -4.07 -7.53 -3.42
CA ARG A 18 -5.22 -6.83 -2.86
C ARG A 18 -4.97 -5.32 -2.89
N THR A 19 -5.86 -4.58 -3.53
CA THR A 19 -5.82 -3.11 -3.54
C THR A 19 -6.63 -2.56 -2.37
N LEU A 20 -6.00 -1.67 -1.61
CA LEU A 20 -6.56 -1.03 -0.43
C LEU A 20 -6.41 0.48 -0.56
N GLU A 21 -7.41 1.18 -0.05
CA GLU A 21 -7.38 2.62 0.09
C GLU A 21 -6.91 2.96 1.51
N ILE A 22 -5.84 3.75 1.59
CA ILE A 22 -5.17 4.10 2.84
C ILE A 22 -5.19 5.62 2.99
N GLU A 23 -5.73 6.10 4.11
CA GLU A 23 -5.68 7.50 4.48
C GLU A 23 -4.78 7.67 5.70
N ILE A 24 -3.80 8.56 5.59
CA ILE A 24 -2.87 8.90 6.67
C ILE A 24 -3.21 10.30 7.17
N GLU A 25 -3.63 10.40 8.43
CA GLU A 25 -3.88 11.67 9.11
C GLU A 25 -2.58 12.21 9.74
N GLU A 26 -2.46 13.53 9.87
CA GLU A 26 -1.31 14.17 10.53
C GLU A 26 -1.19 13.81 12.02
N SER A 27 -2.28 13.33 12.62
CA SER A 27 -2.39 12.85 14.00
C SER A 27 -1.70 11.50 14.25
N GLY A 28 -1.23 10.81 13.19
CA GLY A 28 -0.69 9.44 13.28
C GLY A 28 -1.75 8.34 13.20
N ILE A 29 -3.01 8.70 12.93
CA ILE A 29 -4.08 7.75 12.63
C ILE A 29 -3.98 7.34 11.17
N VAL A 30 -3.97 6.03 10.92
CA VAL A 30 -4.05 5.44 9.59
C VAL A 30 -5.40 4.77 9.43
N ARG A 31 -6.13 5.12 8.38
CA ARG A 31 -7.40 4.47 8.03
C ARG A 31 -7.20 3.56 6.84
N VAL A 32 -7.76 2.36 6.92
CA VAL A 32 -7.82 1.40 5.82
C VAL A 32 -9.29 1.06 5.59
N GLY A 33 -9.89 1.65 4.55
CA GLY A 33 -11.36 1.69 4.42
C GLY A 33 -12.02 2.32 5.66
N ASP A 34 -12.97 1.62 6.27
CA ASP A 34 -13.71 2.10 7.45
C ASP A 34 -12.99 1.85 8.79
N GLN A 35 -11.84 1.18 8.78
CA GLN A 35 -11.10 0.84 9.99
C GLN A 35 -9.99 1.86 10.26
N ALA A 36 -10.00 2.43 11.47
CA ALA A 36 -8.95 3.33 11.94
C ALA A 36 -7.96 2.58 12.85
N PHE A 37 -6.67 2.83 12.63
CA PHE A 37 -5.57 2.26 13.36
C PHE A 37 -4.71 3.38 13.94
N GLN A 38 -4.42 3.31 15.23
CA GLN A 38 -3.43 4.20 15.83
C GLN A 38 -2.04 3.64 15.52
N THR A 39 -1.22 4.43 14.85
CA THR A 39 0.11 4.01 14.43
C THR A 39 1.21 4.94 14.95
N ASP A 40 2.32 4.36 15.39
CA ASP A 40 3.58 5.08 15.64
C ASP A 40 4.69 4.33 14.89
N LEU A 41 5.28 4.98 13.88
CA LEU A 41 6.34 4.43 13.06
C LEU A 41 7.65 5.12 13.41
N ARG A 42 8.65 4.34 13.81
CA ARG A 42 9.98 4.84 14.13
C ARG A 42 11.03 4.08 13.35
N ARG A 43 11.92 4.81 12.69
CA ARG A 43 13.10 4.23 12.07
C ARG A 43 14.09 3.79 13.15
N ILE A 44 14.64 2.59 13.02
CA ILE A 44 15.63 2.04 13.93
C ILE A 44 17.01 2.06 13.23
N GLY A 45 17.89 2.93 13.71
CA GLY A 45 19.26 3.05 13.20
C GLY A 45 19.33 3.57 11.76
N ASP A 46 20.36 3.12 11.04
CA ASP A 46 20.67 3.56 9.68
C ASP A 46 20.18 2.61 8.58
N LEU A 47 19.63 1.46 8.96
CA LEU A 47 19.08 0.47 8.04
C LEU A 47 17.62 0.80 7.67
N ASP A 48 17.10 0.14 6.64
CA ASP A 48 15.70 0.22 6.22
C ASP A 48 14.75 -0.54 7.15
N LEU A 49 15.03 -0.43 8.46
CA LEU A 49 14.34 -1.11 9.54
C LEU A 49 13.50 -0.12 10.34
N TYR A 50 12.26 -0.50 10.60
CA TYR A 50 11.29 0.32 11.28
C TYR A 50 10.59 -0.49 12.38
N SER A 51 10.37 0.14 13.53
CA SER A 51 9.40 -0.33 14.51
C SER A 51 8.07 0.34 14.23
N LEU A 52 7.06 -0.47 13.93
CA LEU A 52 5.68 -0.05 13.76
C LEU A 52 4.86 -0.51 14.96
N LEU A 53 4.27 0.43 15.69
CA LEU A 53 3.26 0.14 16.69
C LEU A 53 1.88 0.30 16.04
N VAL A 54 1.05 -0.74 16.06
CA VAL A 54 -0.35 -0.68 15.62
C VAL A 54 -1.25 -1.16 16.75
N ASN A 55 -2.16 -0.29 17.23
CA ASN A 55 -3.10 -0.61 18.30
C ASN A 55 -2.42 -1.31 19.50
N ASN A 56 -1.29 -0.75 19.95
CA ASN A 56 -0.49 -1.24 21.07
C ASN A 56 0.22 -2.59 20.86
N ARG A 57 0.31 -3.07 19.61
CA ARG A 57 1.15 -4.22 19.21
C ARG A 57 2.33 -3.74 18.37
N SER A 58 3.53 -4.16 18.74
CA SER A 58 4.76 -3.79 18.04
C SER A 58 5.10 -4.82 16.98
N TYR A 59 5.50 -4.32 15.81
CA TYR A 59 5.97 -5.08 14.67
C TYR A 59 7.30 -4.49 14.22
N GLU A 60 8.22 -5.37 13.81
CA GLU A 60 9.44 -4.95 13.12
C GLU A 60 9.20 -5.05 11.62
N VAL A 61 9.56 -4.01 10.88
CA VAL A 61 9.28 -3.89 9.45
C VAL A 61 10.54 -3.51 8.72
N HIS A 62 10.96 -4.35 7.77
CA HIS A 62 12.01 -4.02 6.81
C HIS A 62 11.35 -3.49 5.52
N VAL A 63 11.81 -2.36 5.00
CA VAL A 63 11.24 -1.73 3.80
C VAL A 63 12.33 -1.47 2.75
N ASP A 64 12.44 -2.36 1.76
CA ASP A 64 13.34 -2.17 0.64
C ASP A 64 12.61 -1.48 -0.51
N GLN A 65 13.10 -0.34 -0.97
CA GLN A 65 12.58 0.26 -2.20
C GLN A 65 13.17 -0.48 -3.41
N THR A 66 12.32 -1.10 -4.22
CA THR A 66 12.76 -1.86 -5.41
C THR A 66 12.73 -0.99 -6.66
N GLU A 67 11.62 -0.27 -6.88
CA GLU A 67 11.42 0.61 -8.03
C GLU A 67 10.69 1.90 -7.60
N ARG A 68 10.38 2.76 -8.56
CA ARG A 68 9.57 3.94 -8.30
C ARG A 68 8.17 3.48 -7.88
N HIS A 69 7.75 3.87 -6.68
CA HIS A 69 6.45 3.51 -6.09
C HIS A 69 6.28 2.01 -5.73
N ALA A 70 7.31 1.19 -5.87
CA ALA A 70 7.28 -0.22 -5.51
C ALA A 70 8.26 -0.52 -4.37
N TYR A 71 7.76 -1.24 -3.37
CA TYR A 71 8.48 -1.57 -2.14
C TYR A 71 8.34 -3.05 -1.84
N ARG A 72 9.38 -3.65 -1.30
CA ARG A 72 9.35 -4.96 -0.67
C ARG A 72 9.34 -4.75 0.83
N ILE A 73 8.29 -5.25 1.48
CA ILE A 73 8.08 -5.10 2.91
C ILE A 73 8.18 -6.48 3.55
N MET A 74 9.02 -6.62 4.57
CA MET A 74 9.05 -7.82 5.42
C MET A 74 8.61 -7.43 6.81
N VAL A 75 7.56 -8.07 7.31
CA VAL A 75 7.03 -7.82 8.65
C VAL A 75 7.38 -9.00 9.55
N SER A 76 8.05 -8.73 10.67
CA SER A 76 8.31 -9.73 11.71
C SER A 76 7.18 -9.67 12.74
N GLY A 77 6.37 -10.72 12.77
CA GLY A 77 5.34 -10.98 13.78
C GLY A 77 5.52 -12.39 14.35
N GLU A 78 4.57 -13.30 14.09
CA GLU A 78 4.69 -14.75 14.35
C GLU A 78 5.48 -15.50 13.25
N GLY A 79 6.30 -14.77 12.50
CA GLY A 79 7.05 -15.20 11.32
C GLY A 79 7.45 -13.98 10.47
N TYR A 80 8.36 -14.18 9.52
CA TYR A 80 8.64 -13.17 8.49
C TYR A 80 7.67 -13.35 7.33
N GLU A 81 6.71 -12.43 7.21
CA GLU A 81 5.83 -12.36 6.05
C GLU A 81 6.34 -11.29 5.08
N GLY A 82 6.58 -11.68 3.83
CA GLY A 82 7.04 -10.79 2.77
C GLY A 82 5.89 -10.32 1.89
N PHE A 83 5.89 -9.04 1.55
CA PHE A 83 4.91 -8.41 0.68
C PHE A 83 5.58 -7.51 -0.36
N GLU A 84 5.09 -7.57 -1.58
CA GLU A 84 5.33 -6.55 -2.60
C GLU A 84 4.20 -5.53 -2.54
N VAL A 85 4.56 -4.26 -2.34
CA VAL A 85 3.63 -3.17 -2.14
C VAL A 85 3.88 -2.08 -3.18
N HIS A 86 2.87 -1.82 -3.99
CA HIS A 86 2.86 -0.69 -4.92
C HIS A 86 1.98 0.43 -4.36
N ILE A 87 2.52 1.64 -4.23
CA ILE A 87 1.81 2.80 -3.66
C ILE A 87 1.65 3.91 -4.70
N VAL A 88 0.42 4.24 -5.05
CA VAL A 88 0.10 5.35 -5.96
C VAL A 88 -0.71 6.40 -5.20
N ASP A 89 -0.47 7.68 -5.51
CA ASP A 89 -1.37 8.74 -5.06
C ASP A 89 -2.76 8.53 -5.65
N GLU A 90 -3.80 8.77 -4.87
CA GLU A 90 -5.18 8.56 -5.30
C GLU A 90 -5.55 9.35 -6.57
N ARG A 91 -5.02 10.56 -6.74
CA ARG A 91 -5.26 11.40 -7.92
C ARG A 91 -4.66 10.79 -9.17
N THR A 92 -3.45 10.25 -9.06
CA THR A 92 -2.76 9.56 -10.15
C THR A 92 -3.44 8.24 -10.48
N TYR A 93 -3.90 7.50 -9.46
CA TYR A 93 -4.66 6.27 -9.66
C TYR A 93 -5.97 6.51 -10.41
N ARG A 94 -6.78 7.51 -10.00
CA ARG A 94 -8.01 7.88 -10.71
C ARG A 94 -7.77 8.35 -12.14
N ALA A 95 -6.71 9.12 -12.37
CA ALA A 95 -6.33 9.53 -13.71
C ALA A 95 -5.99 8.32 -14.60
N SER A 96 -5.26 7.33 -14.06
CA SER A 96 -4.90 6.11 -14.79
C SER A 96 -6.13 5.26 -15.17
N LEU A 97 -7.11 5.15 -14.27
CA LEU A 97 -8.39 4.49 -14.56
C LEU A 97 -9.20 5.21 -15.63
N ALA A 98 -9.21 6.55 -15.59
CA ALA A 98 -9.91 7.36 -16.60
C ALA A 98 -9.21 7.29 -17.98
N SER A 99 -7.88 7.19 -18.01
CA SER A 99 -7.10 7.09 -19.25
C SER A 99 -7.03 5.67 -19.83
N GLY A 100 -7.34 4.64 -19.05
CA GLY A 100 -7.45 3.24 -19.50
C GLY A 100 -8.71 2.94 -20.34
N GLY A 101 -9.49 3.97 -20.68
CA GLY A 101 -10.64 3.88 -21.57
C GLY A 101 -10.25 3.62 -23.03
N LEU A 102 -10.15 2.34 -23.40
CA LEU A 102 -10.37 1.80 -24.75
C LEU A 102 -11.32 0.60 -24.57
N GLY A 103 -12.64 0.72 -24.75
CA GLY A 103 -13.37 0.61 -26.02
C GLY A 103 -14.16 -0.72 -26.02
N GLY A 104 -15.44 -0.86 -26.41
CA GLY A 104 -16.44 0.04 -27.00
C GLY A 104 -17.86 -0.41 -26.59
N ALA A 105 -18.95 0.14 -27.06
CA ALA A 105 -19.16 0.95 -28.24
C ALA A 105 -20.13 2.09 -27.94
N SER A 106 -19.67 3.31 -28.18
CA SER A 106 -20.51 4.38 -28.69
C SER A 106 -20.35 4.34 -30.20
N GLY A 107 -21.41 3.95 -30.90
CA GLY A 107 -21.49 3.91 -32.36
C GLY A 107 -22.91 4.30 -32.74
N ASP A 108 -23.01 5.56 -33.13
CA ASP A 108 -24.20 6.36 -33.44
C ASP A 108 -24.84 5.96 -34.79
N SER A 109 -26.07 6.46 -35.00
CA SER A 109 -26.66 6.90 -36.29
C SER A 109 -27.65 6.02 -37.07
N ALA A 110 -28.78 6.70 -37.38
CA ALA A 110 -29.78 6.53 -38.45
C ALA A 110 -31.05 5.71 -38.14
#